data_AF-A0A1W1IBD4-F1
#
_entry.id   AF-A0A1W1IBD4-F1
#
_cell.length_a   1.000
_cell.length_b   1.000
_cell.length_c   1.000
_cell.angle_alpha   90.00
_cell.angle_beta   90.00
_cell.angle_gamma   90.00
#
_symmetry.space_group_name_H-M   'P 1'
#
loop_
_entity.id
_entity.type
_entity.pdbx_description
1 polymer ?
#
loop_
_entity_poly.entity_id
_entity_poly.type
_entity_poly.pdbx_seq_one_letter_code
_entity_poly.pdbx_strand_id
1 'polypeptide(L)'
;MAGRTPRLWLTPEEERRAADVLSRERVEGAKPLVMLQPGARYWFKAWPWERFAALADRLAEQYGYQVLIGGNQQEFELAERICGAVANRPINLAGRADMRTYAAILKRASLFVGNDSGAMHVAAAVGTPVVALFGPSDPKEWGPRGGAVAVLYKGLDCRICFHPTCERGEENCMKLIGIEEVLSAIGRLRTIAR
;
A
#
# COMPACT_ATOMS: atom_id res chain seq x y z
N MET A 1 2.88 16.34 -19.76
CA MET A 1 1.70 17.16 -19.41
C MET A 1 1.74 17.45 -17.93
N ALA A 2 1.85 18.72 -17.53
CA ALA A 2 1.80 19.14 -16.12
C ALA A 2 0.35 19.05 -15.63
N GLY A 3 -0.10 17.84 -15.28
CA GLY A 3 -1.43 17.61 -14.74
C GLY A 3 -1.54 18.14 -13.30
N ARG A 4 -2.73 18.65 -12.94
CA ARG A 4 -3.04 19.04 -11.57
C ARG A 4 -2.77 17.87 -10.62
N THR A 5 -2.14 18.16 -9.48
CA THR A 5 -1.93 17.17 -8.42
C THR A 5 -3.25 16.97 -7.67
N PRO A 6 -3.82 15.76 -7.65
CA PRO A 6 -5.03 15.48 -6.89
C PRO A 6 -4.82 15.78 -5.40
N ARG A 7 -5.83 16.37 -4.76
CA ARG A 7 -5.87 16.56 -3.32
C ARG A 7 -7.22 16.12 -2.79
N LEU A 8 -7.20 15.43 -1.66
CA LEU A 8 -8.39 15.00 -0.96
C LEU A 8 -8.44 15.67 0.41
N TRP A 9 -9.35 16.62 0.57
CA TRP A 9 -9.60 17.25 1.86
C TRP A 9 -10.51 16.38 2.71
N LEU A 10 -10.24 16.39 4.01
CA LEU A 10 -10.96 15.62 5.01
C LEU A 10 -11.55 16.57 6.03
N THR A 11 -12.75 16.27 6.46
CA THR A 11 -13.47 16.97 7.52
C THR A 11 -12.97 16.52 8.90
N PRO A 12 -13.14 17.35 9.94
CA PRO A 12 -12.84 16.94 11.31
C PRO A 12 -13.59 15.68 11.76
N GLU A 13 -14.77 15.42 11.21
CA GLU A 13 -15.55 14.22 11.52
C GLU A 13 -14.91 12.95 10.95
N GLU A 14 -14.42 13.00 9.71
CA GLU A 14 -13.68 11.89 9.09
C GLU A 14 -12.39 11.60 9.86
N GLU A 15 -11.69 12.63 10.32
CA GLU A 15 -10.48 12.48 11.14
C GLU A 15 -10.77 11.86 12.52
N ARG A 16 -11.94 12.18 13.11
CA ARG A 16 -12.42 11.53 14.34
C ARG A 16 -12.78 10.07 14.11
N ARG A 17 -13.54 9.75 13.05
CA ARG A 17 -13.86 8.36 12.70
C ARG A 17 -12.61 7.52 12.48
N ALA A 18 -11.58 8.08 11.85
CA ALA A 18 -10.29 7.40 11.72
C ALA A 18 -9.66 7.12 13.08
N ALA A 19 -9.65 8.09 14.01
CA ALA A 19 -9.15 7.86 15.37
C ALA A 19 -9.95 6.77 16.10
N ASP A 20 -11.27 6.75 15.95
CA ASP A 20 -12.15 5.75 16.57
C ASP A 20 -11.86 4.35 16.03
N VAL A 21 -11.71 4.19 14.70
CA VAL A 21 -11.34 2.91 14.09
C VAL A 21 -9.97 2.46 14.58
N LEU A 22 -8.95 3.33 14.55
CA LEU A 22 -7.60 2.98 15.01
C LEU A 22 -7.59 2.59 16.49
N SER A 23 -8.36 3.27 17.33
CA SER A 23 -8.53 2.94 18.75
C SER A 23 -9.19 1.57 18.96
N ARG A 24 -10.29 1.29 18.25
CA ARG A 24 -11.02 0.01 18.32
C ARG A 24 -10.14 -1.17 17.91
N GLU A 25 -9.32 -0.98 16.88
CA GLU A 25 -8.38 -1.99 16.37
C GLU A 25 -7.04 -2.00 17.14
N ARG A 26 -6.95 -1.27 18.26
CA ARG A 26 -5.81 -1.24 19.20
C ARG A 26 -4.50 -0.79 18.55
N VAL A 27 -4.58 0.15 17.62
CA VAL A 27 -3.41 0.81 17.04
C VAL A 27 -2.79 1.73 18.10
N GLU A 28 -1.49 1.59 18.32
CA GLU A 28 -0.71 2.28 19.34
C GLU A 28 -0.30 3.67 18.82
N GLY A 29 -0.61 4.74 19.55
CA GLY A 29 -0.26 6.10 19.14
C GLY A 29 1.23 6.47 19.19
N ALA A 30 2.10 5.57 19.68
CA ALA A 30 3.52 5.84 19.91
C ALA A 30 4.42 5.51 18.71
N LYS A 31 3.96 4.66 17.79
CA LYS A 31 4.76 4.18 16.65
C LYS A 31 4.26 4.81 15.35
N PRO A 32 5.16 5.13 14.40
CA PRO A 32 4.72 5.57 13.08
C PRO A 32 3.93 4.45 12.39
N LEU A 33 2.88 4.81 11.66
CA LEU A 33 2.01 3.84 10.99
C LEU A 33 2.49 3.62 9.55
N VAL A 34 2.44 2.38 9.09
CA VAL A 34 2.56 2.03 7.66
C VAL A 34 1.35 1.24 7.21
N MET A 35 0.77 1.64 6.08
CA MET A 35 -0.32 0.91 5.44
C MET A 35 0.23 0.03 4.33
N LEU A 36 -0.03 -1.27 4.39
CA LEU A 36 0.21 -2.22 3.31
C LEU A 36 -1.12 -2.55 2.62
N GLN A 37 -1.18 -2.43 1.30
CA GLN A 37 -2.38 -2.76 0.51
C GLN A 37 -2.07 -3.95 -0.42
N PRO A 38 -2.29 -5.20 0.05
CA PRO A 38 -1.91 -6.40 -0.67
C PRO A 38 -2.85 -6.77 -1.82
N GLY A 39 -4.10 -6.37 -1.71
CA GLY A 39 -5.14 -6.72 -2.67
C GLY A 39 -4.99 -6.00 -4.01
N ALA A 40 -5.47 -6.66 -5.05
CA ALA A 40 -5.63 -6.09 -6.38
C ALA A 40 -6.81 -6.76 -7.08
N ARG A 41 -7.54 -6.01 -7.91
CA ARG A 41 -8.67 -6.53 -8.69
C ARG A 41 -8.30 -7.73 -9.57
N TYR A 42 -7.07 -7.72 -10.10
CA TYR A 42 -6.54 -8.76 -10.96
C TYR A 42 -5.33 -9.38 -10.30
N TRP A 43 -5.31 -10.71 -10.18
CA TRP A 43 -4.26 -11.45 -9.49
C TRP A 43 -2.85 -11.16 -10.06
N PHE A 44 -2.73 -10.94 -11.37
CA PHE A 44 -1.46 -10.61 -12.03
C PHE A 44 -0.98 -9.16 -11.79
N LYS A 45 -1.81 -8.33 -11.14
CA LYS A 45 -1.42 -7.02 -10.60
C LYS A 45 -1.12 -7.07 -9.10
N ALA A 46 -1.34 -8.21 -8.45
CA ALA A 46 -1.06 -8.38 -7.03
C ALA A 46 0.40 -8.80 -6.82
N TRP A 47 1.12 -8.07 -5.98
CA TRP A 47 2.38 -8.56 -5.46
C TRP A 47 2.13 -9.76 -4.54
N PRO A 48 2.98 -10.81 -4.55
CA PRO A 48 2.75 -12.00 -3.73
C PRO A 48 2.49 -11.66 -2.26
N TRP A 49 1.42 -12.19 -1.69
CA TRP A 49 0.99 -11.85 -0.33
C TRP A 49 2.05 -12.29 0.71
N GLU A 50 2.81 -13.35 0.44
CA GLU A 50 3.94 -13.80 1.24
C GLU A 50 5.01 -12.71 1.37
N ARG A 51 5.16 -11.87 0.35
CA ARG A 51 6.12 -10.76 0.38
C ARG A 51 5.59 -9.57 1.15
N PHE A 52 4.28 -9.33 1.14
CA PHE A 52 3.66 -8.37 2.06
C PHE A 52 3.80 -8.80 3.51
N ALA A 53 3.62 -10.09 3.80
CA ALA A 53 3.87 -10.68 5.11
C ALA A 53 5.32 -10.46 5.54
N ALA A 54 6.30 -10.90 4.75
CA ALA A 54 7.71 -10.68 5.06
C ALA A 54 8.07 -9.19 5.20
N LEU A 55 7.49 -8.31 4.37
CA LEU A 55 7.68 -6.87 4.48
C LEU A 55 7.12 -6.31 5.79
N ALA A 56 5.98 -6.81 6.27
CA ALA A 56 5.39 -6.38 7.54
C ALA A 56 6.33 -6.62 8.73
N ASP A 57 6.90 -7.83 8.84
CA ASP A 57 7.87 -8.13 9.90
C ASP A 57 9.12 -7.26 9.80
N ARG A 58 9.70 -7.13 8.60
CA ARG A 58 10.89 -6.29 8.38
C ARG A 58 10.62 -4.82 8.72
N LEU A 59 9.42 -4.31 8.43
CA LEU A 59 9.02 -2.95 8.75
C LEU A 59 8.90 -2.72 10.27
N ALA A 60 8.31 -3.67 10.98
CA ALA A 60 8.19 -3.62 12.43
C ALA A 60 9.57 -3.71 13.10
N GLU A 61 10.39 -4.68 12.71
CA GLU A 61 11.68 -4.98 13.36
C GLU A 61 12.76 -3.94 13.05
N GLN A 62 12.90 -3.56 11.78
CA GLN A 62 14.03 -2.71 11.35
C GLN A 62 13.74 -1.22 11.51
N TYR A 63 12.47 -0.83 11.53
CA TYR A 63 12.07 0.57 11.49
C TYR A 63 11.07 0.97 12.58
N GLY A 64 10.61 0.03 13.40
CA GLY A 64 9.69 0.31 14.50
C GLY A 64 8.30 0.75 14.05
N TYR A 65 7.90 0.42 12.81
CA TYR A 65 6.56 0.75 12.32
C TYR A 65 5.51 -0.13 12.99
N GLN A 66 4.34 0.45 13.24
CA GLN A 66 3.13 -0.35 13.42
C GLN A 66 2.46 -0.54 12.06
N VAL A 67 2.31 -1.80 11.66
CA VAL A 67 1.89 -2.18 10.32
C VAL A 67 0.39 -2.45 10.30
N LEU A 68 -0.30 -1.84 9.34
CA LEU A 68 -1.72 -2.02 9.06
C LEU A 68 -1.86 -2.71 7.70
N ILE A 69 -2.71 -3.73 7.60
CA ILE A 69 -3.06 -4.38 6.34
C ILE A 69 -4.42 -3.84 5.89
N GLY A 70 -4.42 -3.06 4.81
CA GLY A 70 -5.63 -2.46 4.23
C GLY A 70 -6.34 -3.40 3.26
N GLY A 71 -7.59 -3.06 2.95
CA GLY A 71 -8.43 -3.82 2.04
C GLY A 71 -9.89 -3.42 2.16
N ASN A 72 -10.72 -3.84 1.21
CA ASN A 72 -12.16 -3.85 1.36
C ASN A 72 -12.62 -5.14 2.07
N GLN A 73 -13.92 -5.28 2.31
CA GLN A 73 -14.48 -6.45 3.01
C GLN A 73 -14.19 -7.80 2.30
N GLN A 74 -14.09 -7.82 0.97
CA GLN A 74 -13.78 -9.03 0.20
C GLN A 74 -12.30 -9.42 0.32
N GLU A 75 -11.45 -8.51 0.77
CA GLU A 75 -10.02 -8.72 0.99
C GLU A 75 -9.70 -9.08 2.46
N PHE A 76 -10.73 -9.23 3.30
CA PHE A 76 -10.57 -9.52 4.73
C PHE A 76 -9.78 -10.80 4.99
N GLU A 77 -10.11 -11.90 4.31
CA GLU A 77 -9.43 -13.18 4.49
C GLU A 77 -7.97 -13.14 4.04
N LEU A 78 -7.66 -12.40 2.96
CA LEU A 78 -6.30 -12.18 2.51
C LEU A 78 -5.50 -11.41 3.58
N ALA A 79 -6.10 -10.37 4.15
CA ALA A 79 -5.47 -9.58 5.18
C ALA A 79 -5.25 -10.39 6.48
N GLU A 80 -6.24 -11.18 6.93
CA GLU A 80 -6.08 -12.10 8.07
C GLU A 80 -4.97 -13.12 7.82
N ARG A 81 -4.90 -13.69 6.62
CA ARG A 81 -3.84 -14.63 6.23
C ARG A 81 -2.45 -14.01 6.37
N ILE A 82 -2.28 -12.76 5.93
CA ILE A 82 -1.02 -12.02 6.11
C ILE A 82 -0.74 -11.81 7.59
N CYS A 83 -1.73 -11.38 8.37
CA CYS A 83 -1.56 -11.09 9.80
C CYS A 83 -1.17 -12.34 10.61
N GLY A 84 -1.72 -13.51 10.25
CA GLY A 84 -1.43 -14.78 10.90
C GLY A 84 -0.12 -15.45 10.47
N ALA A 85 0.52 -14.98 9.39
CA ALA A 85 1.72 -15.62 8.83
C ALA A 85 3.04 -15.10 9.42
N VAL A 86 2.99 -14.10 10.32
CA VAL A 86 4.15 -13.30 10.71
C VAL A 86 4.22 -13.05 12.21
N ALA A 87 5.43 -12.82 12.73
CA ALA A 87 5.66 -12.76 14.17
C ALA A 87 5.12 -11.46 14.80
N ASN A 88 5.26 -10.33 14.10
CA ASN A 88 4.88 -9.02 14.62
C ASN A 88 3.38 -8.71 14.51
N ARG A 89 2.58 -9.65 13.95
CA ARG A 89 1.11 -9.61 13.88
C ARG A 89 0.55 -8.22 13.49
N PRO A 90 0.68 -7.81 12.23
CA PRO A 90 0.11 -6.56 11.76
C PRO A 90 -1.41 -6.53 11.98
N ILE A 91 -2.00 -5.34 11.93
CA ILE A 91 -3.42 -5.15 12.24
C ILE A 91 -4.22 -5.19 10.95
N ASN A 92 -5.22 -6.06 10.88
CA ASN A 92 -6.13 -6.13 9.75
C ASN A 92 -7.16 -5.00 9.78
N LEU A 93 -7.08 -4.09 8.82
CA LEU A 93 -8.05 -3.01 8.61
C LEU A 93 -8.99 -3.26 7.42
N ALA A 94 -8.89 -4.40 6.75
CA ALA A 94 -9.73 -4.71 5.61
C ALA A 94 -11.22 -4.71 6.01
N GLY A 95 -12.02 -3.90 5.32
CA GLY A 95 -13.45 -3.76 5.62
C GLY A 95 -13.80 -3.04 6.93
N ARG A 96 -12.83 -2.53 7.69
CA ARG A 96 -13.05 -1.83 8.97
C ARG A 96 -13.38 -0.34 8.83
N ALA A 97 -13.17 0.23 7.64
CA ALA A 97 -13.37 1.64 7.36
C ALA A 97 -14.02 1.85 5.99
N ASP A 98 -14.93 2.81 5.89
CA ASP A 98 -15.36 3.33 4.59
C ASP A 98 -14.23 4.10 3.89
N MET A 99 -14.39 4.41 2.60
CA MET A 99 -13.32 5.06 1.82
C MET A 99 -12.87 6.40 2.43
N ARG A 100 -13.77 7.16 3.04
CA ARG A 100 -13.47 8.49 3.58
C ARG A 100 -12.71 8.40 4.90
N THR A 101 -13.11 7.45 5.75
CA THR A 101 -12.42 7.10 6.99
C THR A 101 -11.06 6.46 6.69
N TYR A 102 -10.98 5.59 5.68
CA TYR A 102 -9.72 5.00 5.21
C TYR A 102 -8.75 6.06 4.69
N ALA A 103 -9.21 7.05 3.93
CA ALA A 103 -8.40 8.20 3.52
C ALA A 103 -7.85 8.99 4.73
N ALA A 104 -8.65 9.16 5.78
CA ALA A 104 -8.21 9.80 7.01
C ALA A 104 -7.20 8.96 7.82
N ILE A 105 -7.28 7.63 7.76
CA ILE A 105 -6.25 6.72 8.28
C ILE A 105 -4.97 6.86 7.47
N LEU A 106 -5.06 6.84 6.14
CA LEU A 106 -3.91 7.03 5.25
C LEU A 106 -3.19 8.36 5.52
N LYS A 107 -3.93 9.45 5.75
CA LYS A 107 -3.34 10.76 6.10
C LYS A 107 -2.48 10.71 7.38
N ARG A 108 -2.79 9.81 8.32
CA ARG A 108 -2.01 9.58 9.55
C ARG A 108 -0.84 8.62 9.33
N ALA A 109 -0.86 7.84 8.24
CA ALA A 109 0.23 6.93 7.92
C ALA A 109 1.49 7.69 7.51
N SER A 110 2.64 7.26 8.00
CA SER A 110 3.94 7.77 7.58
C SER A 110 4.35 7.22 6.22
N LEU A 111 3.70 6.15 5.76
CA LEU A 111 4.03 5.46 4.52
C LEU A 111 2.85 4.58 4.07
N PHE A 112 2.66 4.49 2.76
CA PHE A 112 1.81 3.51 2.10
C PHE A 112 2.65 2.66 1.15
N VAL A 113 2.44 1.35 1.15
CA VAL A 113 3.00 0.42 0.16
C VAL A 113 1.87 -0.42 -0.41
N GLY A 114 1.72 -0.46 -1.73
CA GLY A 114 0.63 -1.22 -2.32
C GLY A 114 0.70 -1.34 -3.83
N ASN A 115 -0.15 -2.20 -4.37
CA ASN A 115 -0.31 -2.38 -5.80
C ASN A 115 -0.94 -1.13 -6.45
N ASP A 116 -0.77 -1.00 -7.77
CA ASP A 116 -1.52 -0.07 -8.64
C ASP A 116 -3.03 -0.23 -8.44
N SER A 117 -3.61 0.66 -7.63
CA SER A 117 -5.00 0.59 -7.15
C SER A 117 -5.53 1.97 -6.77
N GLY A 118 -6.84 2.09 -6.56
CA GLY A 118 -7.45 3.33 -6.08
C GLY A 118 -6.88 3.81 -4.73
N ALA A 119 -6.55 2.88 -3.82
CA ALA A 119 -5.99 3.19 -2.51
C ALA A 119 -4.64 3.94 -2.61
N MET A 120 -3.79 3.56 -3.58
CA MET A 120 -2.53 4.24 -3.88
C MET A 120 -2.76 5.70 -4.26
N HIS A 121 -3.76 5.99 -5.10
CA HIS A 121 -4.09 7.36 -5.48
C HIS A 121 -4.65 8.16 -4.31
N VAL A 122 -5.49 7.54 -3.46
CA VAL A 122 -6.03 8.19 -2.25
C VAL A 122 -4.89 8.54 -1.29
N ALA A 123 -3.95 7.63 -1.06
CA ALA A 123 -2.78 7.87 -0.21
C ALA A 123 -1.96 9.08 -0.70
N ALA A 124 -1.66 9.14 -2.00
CA ALA A 124 -0.97 10.29 -2.59
C ALA A 124 -1.79 11.60 -2.45
N ALA A 125 -3.11 11.53 -2.66
CA ALA A 125 -3.98 12.71 -2.59
C ALA A 125 -4.15 13.29 -1.18
N VAL A 126 -3.99 12.48 -0.12
CA VAL A 126 -3.96 12.95 1.27
C VAL A 126 -2.54 13.29 1.77
N GLY A 127 -1.53 13.12 0.91
CA GLY A 127 -0.14 13.50 1.20
C GLY A 127 0.72 12.42 1.86
N THR A 128 0.23 11.19 1.97
CA THR A 128 1.00 10.04 2.46
C THR A 128 2.13 9.71 1.48
N PRO A 129 3.37 9.48 1.93
CA PRO A 129 4.42 8.92 1.08
C PRO A 129 4.02 7.56 0.52
N VAL A 130 4.25 7.31 -0.77
CA VAL A 130 3.78 6.11 -1.47
C VAL A 130 4.93 5.34 -2.11
N VAL A 131 5.04 4.05 -1.80
CA VAL A 131 5.74 3.08 -2.64
C VAL A 131 4.70 2.30 -3.43
N ALA A 132 4.64 2.55 -4.74
CA ALA A 132 3.68 1.93 -5.63
C ALA A 132 4.30 0.78 -6.42
N LEU A 133 3.64 -0.37 -6.38
CA LEU A 133 4.07 -1.58 -7.08
C LEU A 133 3.26 -1.75 -8.36
N PHE A 134 3.94 -1.66 -9.50
CA PHE A 134 3.32 -1.71 -10.82
C PHE A 134 3.67 -3.00 -11.55
N GLY A 135 2.62 -3.67 -12.02
CA GLY A 135 2.71 -4.87 -12.85
C GLY A 135 2.63 -4.53 -14.34
N PRO A 136 1.53 -4.86 -15.05
CA PRO A 136 1.40 -4.62 -16.49
C PRO A 136 0.92 -3.21 -16.87
N SER A 137 0.38 -2.43 -15.93
CA SER A 137 -0.07 -1.05 -16.18
C SER A 137 1.14 -0.12 -16.37
N ASP A 138 1.05 0.86 -17.27
CA ASP A 138 2.10 1.88 -17.41
C ASP A 138 1.99 2.93 -16.28
N PRO A 139 2.99 3.06 -15.40
CA PRO A 139 2.99 4.07 -14.35
C PRO A 139 3.06 5.52 -14.87
N LYS A 140 3.45 5.76 -16.13
CA LYS A 140 3.35 7.10 -16.72
C LYS A 140 1.91 7.55 -16.91
N GLU A 141 1.00 6.60 -17.14
CA GLU A 141 -0.43 6.86 -17.31
C GLU A 141 -1.17 6.81 -15.98
N TRP A 142 -0.92 5.75 -15.20
CA TRP A 142 -1.68 5.38 -14.00
C TRP A 142 -0.94 5.64 -12.68
N GLY A 143 0.28 6.19 -12.73
CA GLY A 143 1.06 6.50 -11.54
C GLY A 143 0.36 7.49 -10.60
N PRO A 144 0.58 7.38 -9.28
CA PRO A 144 0.08 8.36 -8.34
C PRO A 144 0.77 9.70 -8.60
N ARG A 145 0.01 10.79 -8.48
CA ARG A 145 0.49 12.15 -8.72
C ARG A 145 0.51 12.91 -7.41
N GLY A 146 1.61 13.60 -7.15
CA GLY A 146 1.81 14.39 -5.94
C GLY A 146 2.45 13.64 -4.78
N GLY A 147 2.99 14.39 -3.83
CA GLY A 147 3.65 13.85 -2.65
C GLY A 147 4.99 13.16 -2.95
N ALA A 148 5.54 12.51 -1.92
CA ALA A 148 6.76 11.71 -2.03
C ALA A 148 6.40 10.30 -2.55
N VAL A 149 6.71 10.03 -3.81
CA VAL A 149 6.34 8.79 -4.50
C VAL A 149 7.59 8.05 -4.99
N ALA A 150 7.65 6.75 -4.74
CA ALA A 150 8.54 5.83 -5.42
C ALA A 150 7.72 4.79 -6.18
N VAL A 151 7.98 4.64 -7.48
CA VAL A 151 7.33 3.62 -8.32
C VAL A 151 8.31 2.49 -8.59
N LEU A 152 7.92 1.25 -8.29
CA LEU A 152 8.64 0.04 -8.69
C LEU A 152 7.91 -0.62 -9.85
N TYR A 153 8.58 -0.66 -11.00
CA TYR A 153 8.03 -1.14 -12.26
C TYR A 153 9.13 -1.79 -13.09
N LYS A 154 8.86 -2.99 -13.61
CA LYS A 154 9.85 -3.76 -14.37
C LYS A 154 9.82 -3.51 -15.88
N GLY A 155 8.76 -2.88 -16.40
CA GLY A 155 8.71 -2.49 -17.81
C GLY A 155 8.85 -3.64 -18.79
N LEU A 156 8.27 -4.81 -18.47
CA LEU A 156 8.32 -5.97 -19.36
C LEU A 156 7.65 -5.65 -20.72
N ASP A 157 8.11 -6.34 -21.75
CA ASP A 157 7.64 -6.21 -23.14
C ASP A 157 6.17 -6.63 -23.35
N CYS A 158 5.58 -7.39 -22.41
CA CYS A 158 4.16 -7.70 -22.37
C CYS A 158 3.36 -6.48 -21.89
N ARG A 159 3.21 -5.47 -22.74
CA ARG A 159 2.48 -4.23 -22.38
C ARG A 159 0.97 -4.48 -22.37
N ILE A 160 0.32 -3.98 -21.32
CA ILE A 160 -1.11 -4.05 -21.02
C ILE A 160 -1.68 -5.47 -21.20
N CYS A 161 -1.46 -6.31 -20.19
CA CYS A 161 -2.12 -7.60 -20.11
C CYS A 161 -3.63 -7.37 -19.84
N PHE A 162 -4.44 -7.30 -20.90
CA PHE A 162 -5.90 -7.48 -20.83
C PHE A 162 -6.27 -8.97 -20.81
N HIS A 163 -5.29 -9.87 -20.84
CA HIS A 163 -5.52 -11.28 -20.71
C HIS A 163 -5.88 -11.62 -19.25
N PRO A 164 -6.88 -12.49 -19.02
CA PRO A 164 -7.26 -12.93 -17.69
C PRO A 164 -6.17 -13.79 -17.00
N THR A 165 -5.17 -14.25 -17.78
CA THR A 165 -4.08 -15.12 -17.36
C THR A 165 -2.72 -14.49 -17.65
N CYS A 166 -1.69 -14.85 -16.89
CA CYS A 166 -0.30 -14.46 -17.15
C CYS A 166 0.51 -15.71 -17.51
N GLU A 167 0.95 -15.79 -18.77
CA GLU A 167 1.71 -16.94 -19.29
C GLU A 167 3.17 -16.98 -18.81
N ARG A 168 3.67 -15.89 -18.23
CA ARG A 168 5.05 -15.79 -17.72
C ARG A 168 5.28 -16.56 -16.41
N GLY A 169 4.23 -17.03 -15.74
CA GLY A 169 4.37 -17.83 -14.51
C GLY A 169 5.18 -17.13 -13.42
N GLU A 170 6.32 -17.71 -13.03
CA GLU A 170 7.26 -17.15 -12.05
C GLU A 170 7.99 -15.89 -12.52
N GLU A 171 8.13 -15.70 -13.83
CA GLU A 171 8.79 -14.54 -14.44
C GLU A 171 7.84 -13.35 -14.63
N ASN A 172 6.68 -13.36 -13.96
CA ASN A 172 5.75 -12.25 -14.07
C ASN A 172 6.27 -10.99 -13.37
N CYS A 173 5.88 -9.84 -13.91
CA CYS A 173 6.34 -8.51 -13.48
C CYS A 173 6.22 -8.26 -11.97
N MET A 174 5.15 -8.71 -11.31
CA MET A 174 4.97 -8.52 -9.87
C MET A 174 5.96 -9.38 -9.08
N LYS A 175 6.17 -10.63 -9.48
CA LYS A 175 7.16 -11.53 -8.84
C LYS A 175 8.60 -11.10 -9.05
N LEU A 176 8.89 -10.30 -10.09
CA LEU A 176 10.23 -9.76 -10.29
C LEU A 176 10.55 -8.59 -9.35
N ILE A 177 9.55 -7.93 -8.74
CA ILE A 177 9.79 -6.87 -7.75
C ILE A 177 10.21 -7.50 -6.42
N GLY A 178 11.49 -7.42 -6.07
CA GLY A 178 12.03 -8.01 -4.83
C GLY A 178 11.70 -7.20 -3.58
N ILE A 179 11.66 -7.87 -2.41
CA ILE A 179 11.46 -7.20 -1.11
C ILE A 179 12.55 -6.15 -0.85
N GLU A 180 13.80 -6.46 -1.15
CA GLU A 180 14.92 -5.54 -0.92
C GLU A 180 14.83 -4.28 -1.79
N GLU A 181 14.23 -4.37 -2.99
CA GLU A 181 13.94 -3.18 -3.82
C GLU A 181 12.88 -2.29 -3.16
N VAL A 182 11.86 -2.91 -2.55
CA VAL A 182 10.82 -2.20 -1.78
C VAL A 182 11.43 -1.52 -0.56
N LEU A 183 12.24 -2.22 0.23
CA LEU A 183 12.94 -1.66 1.40
C LEU A 183 13.88 -0.51 1.01
N SER A 184 14.62 -0.65 -0.10
CA SER A 184 15.46 0.41 -0.64
C SER A 184 14.64 1.65 -1.03
N ALA A 185 13.48 1.46 -1.67
CA ALA A 185 12.56 2.55 -2.01
C ALA A 185 12.01 3.26 -0.76
N ILE A 186 11.64 2.50 0.27
CA ILE A 186 11.20 3.02 1.57
C ILE A 186 12.31 3.86 2.21
N GLY A 187 13.54 3.36 2.22
CA GLY A 187 14.71 4.10 2.73
C GLY A 187 14.88 5.46 2.07
N ARG A 188 14.77 5.52 0.73
CA ARG A 188 14.85 6.79 -0.02
C ARG A 188 13.75 7.78 0.37
N LEU A 189 12.50 7.33 0.50
CA LEU A 189 11.38 8.20 0.88
C LEU A 189 11.52 8.74 2.31
N ARG A 190 12.06 7.94 3.24
CA ARG A 190 12.28 8.37 4.64
C ARG A 190 13.36 9.43 4.77
N THR A 191 14.40 9.41 3.94
CA THR A 191 15.47 10.43 3.95
C THR A 191 14.97 11.78 3.46
N ILE A 192 13.98 11.81 2.56
CA ILE A 192 13.41 13.05 2.01
C ILE A 192 12.42 13.71 2.99
N ALA A 193 11.85 12.93 3.92
CA ALA A 193 10.87 13.39 4.89
C ALA A 193 11.48 13.92 6.21
N ARG A 194 12.82 13.95 6.33
CA ARG A 194 13.58 14.57 7.43
C ARG A 194 14.18 15.89 6.96
#